data_AF-A0A2P6R2A7-F1
#
_entry.id   AF-A0A2P6R2A7-F1
#
_cell.length_a   1.000
_cell.length_b   1.000
_cell.length_c   1.000
_cell.angle_alpha   90.00
_cell.angle_beta   90.00
_cell.angle_gamma   90.00
#
_symmetry.space_group_name_H-M   'P 1'
#
loop_
_entity.id
_entity.type
_entity.pdbx_description
1 polymer ?
#
loop_
_entity_poly.entity_id
_entity_poly.type
_entity_poly.pdbx_seq_one_letter_code
_entity_poly.pdbx_strand_id
1 'polypeptide(L)' 'MGPRICAGFNFATVEAKIALSMTLQRYSLTLSPGYAHSPHQYHTIRPQHGVQVMLHPL' A
#
# COMPACT_ATOMS: atom_id res chain seq x y z
N MET A 1 0.96 18.37 13.10
CA MET A 1 0.24 18.58 11.81
C MET A 1 -0.31 20.00 11.80
N GLY A 2 -0.23 20.69 10.66
CA GLY A 2 -0.60 22.10 10.55
C GLY A 2 -1.81 22.36 9.66
N PRO A 3 -2.22 23.62 9.49
CA PRO A 3 -3.43 24.00 8.75
C PRO A 3 -3.38 23.66 7.25
N ARG A 4 -2.22 23.30 6.70
CA ARG A 4 -2.02 22.89 5.29
C ARG A 4 -1.82 21.39 5.12
N ILE A 5 -2.24 20.59 6.10
CA ILE A 5 -2.30 19.14 5.93
C ILE A 5 -3.22 18.77 4.76
N CYS A 6 -2.96 17.62 4.13
CA CYS A 6 -3.85 17.05 3.13
C CYS A 6 -5.29 17.01 3.65
N ALA A 7 -6.21 17.68 2.95
CA ALA A 7 -7.63 17.69 3.30
C ALA A 7 -8.23 16.27 3.34
N GLY A 8 -7.67 15.35 2.55
CA GLY A 8 -8.06 13.94 2.51
C GLY A 8 -7.38 13.04 3.55
N PHE A 9 -6.57 13.57 4.48
CA PHE A 9 -5.76 12.73 5.39
C PHE A 9 -6.58 11.71 6.18
N ASN A 10 -7.69 12.16 6.79
CA ASN A 10 -8.56 11.28 7.57
C ASN A 10 -9.25 10.23 6.68
N PHE A 11 -9.72 10.64 5.51
CA PHE A 11 -10.34 9.74 4.54
C PHE A 11 -9.36 8.65 4.10
N ALA A 12 -8.18 9.03 3.61
CA ALA A 12 -7.15 8.10 3.15
C ALA A 12 -6.70 7.13 4.26
N THR A 13 -6.65 7.61 5.51
CA THR A 13 -6.32 6.76 6.67
C THR A 13 -7.38 5.70 6.92
N VAL A 14 -8.67 6.08 6.87
CA VAL A 14 -9.78 5.13 7.06
C VAL A 14 -9.84 4.15 5.90
N GLU A 15 -9.73 4.63 4.66
CA GLU A 15 -9.70 3.80 3.45
C GLU A 15 -8.59 2.75 3.50
N ALA A 16 -7.36 3.17 3.83
CA ALA A 16 -6.22 2.25 3.96
C ALA A 16 -6.44 1.20 5.05
N LYS A 17 -7.00 1.59 6.20
CA LYS A 17 -7.30 0.66 7.29
C LYS A 17 -8.34 -0.39 6.85
N ILE A 18 -9.40 0.02 6.17
CA ILE A 18 -10.44 -0.88 5.68
C ILE A 18 -9.86 -1.87 4.68
N ALA A 19 -9.14 -1.38 3.67
CA ALA A 19 -8.53 -2.23 2.64
C ALA A 19 -7.55 -3.25 3.23
N LEU A 20 -6.69 -2.82 4.15
CA LEU A 20 -5.75 -3.71 4.84
C LEU A 20 -6.48 -4.74 5.72
N SER A 21 -7.49 -4.30 6.49
CA SER A 21 -8.25 -5.20 7.37
C SER A 21 -8.97 -6.27 6.56
N MET A 22 -9.63 -5.90 5.46
CA MET A 22 -10.31 -6.85 4.58
C MET A 22 -9.36 -7.84 3.93
N THR A 23 -8.16 -7.39 3.55
CA THR A 23 -7.14 -8.26 2.95
C THR A 23 -6.56 -9.23 3.97
N LEU A 24 -6.14 -8.72 5.13
CA LEU A 24 -5.47 -9.49 6.19
C LEU A 24 -6.41 -10.46 6.92
N GLN A 25 -7.73 -10.25 6.86
CA GLN A 25 -8.71 -11.22 7.37
C GLN A 25 -8.86 -12.46 6.49
N ARG A 26 -8.37 -12.44 5.25
CA ARG A 26 -8.59 -13.50 4.26
C ARG A 26 -7.30 -14.09 3.70
N TYR A 27 -6.21 -13.33 3.74
CA TYR A 27 -4.94 -13.71 3.15
C TYR A 27 -3.77 -13.36 4.06
N SER A 28 -2.76 -14.23 4.06
CA SER A 28 -1.39 -13.85 4.40
C SER A 28 -0.66 -13.38 3.14
N LEU A 29 0.19 -12.37 3.28
CA LEU A 29 0.96 -11.80 2.16
C LEU A 29 2.44 -12.14 2.32
N THR A 30 3.07 -12.49 1.21
CA THR A 30 4.54 -12.61 1.11
C THR A 30 5.02 -11.89 -0.14
N LEU A 31 6.29 -11.47 -0.16
CA LEU A 31 6.88 -10.88 -1.36
C LEU A 31 7.21 -11.99 -2.37
N SER A 32 6.87 -11.75 -3.64
CA SER A 32 7.34 -12.59 -4.74
C SER A 32 8.87 -12.55 -4.81
N PRO A 33 9.55 -13.67 -5.15
CA PRO A 33 10.97 -13.64 -5.48
C PRO A 33 11.33 -12.66 -6.62
N GLY A 34 10.36 -12.33 -7.47
CA GLY A 34 10.49 -11.33 -8.54
C GLY A 34 10.37 -9.87 -8.08
N TYR A 35 10.11 -9.61 -6.79
CA TYR A 35 10.03 -8.25 -6.27
C TYR A 35 11.40 -7.57 -6.33
N ALA A 36 11.51 -6.56 -7.20
CA ALA A 36 12.68 -5.69 -7.29
C ALA A 36 12.36 -4.32 -6.67
N HIS A 37 12.91 -4.05 -5.48
CA HIS A 37 12.73 -2.77 -4.80
C HIS A 37 13.38 -1.63 -5.60
N SER A 38 12.56 -0.80 -6.24
CA SER A 38 13.01 0.40 -6.97
C SER A 38 11.97 1.52 -6.85
N PRO A 39 12.10 2.43 -5.87
CA PRO A 39 11.27 3.63 -5.79
C PRO A 39 11.60 4.60 -6.93
N HIS A 40 10.57 5.14 -7.57
CA HIS A 40 10.72 6.13 -8.63
C HIS A 40 9.81 7.34 -8.37
N GLN A 41 10.36 8.53 -8.56
CA GLN A 41 9.64 9.78 -8.35
C GLN A 41 9.02 10.27 -9.67
N TYR A 42 7.69 10.24 -9.74
CA TYR A 42 6.91 10.94 -10.77
C TYR A 42 6.31 12.22 -10.13
N HIS A 43 4.99 12.36 -10.14
CA HIS A 43 4.27 13.32 -9.30
C HIS A 43 4.15 12.86 -7.84
N THR A 44 4.14 11.53 -7.63
CA THR A 44 4.23 10.88 -6.32
C THR A 44 5.31 9.80 -6.37
N ILE A 45 5.84 9.41 -5.21
CA ILE A 45 6.76 8.27 -5.12
C ILE A 45 5.97 6.99 -5.36
N ARG A 46 6.40 6.19 -6.34
CA ARG A 46 5.77 4.93 -6.70
C ARG A 46 6.82 3.85 -6.93
N PRO A 47 6.51 2.56 -6.74
CA PRO A 47 7.38 1.46 -7.15
C PRO A 47 7.49 1.43 -8.67
N GLN A 48 8.71 1.47 -9.21
CA GLN A 48 8.98 1.42 -10.65
C GLN A 48 8.48 0.13 -11.29
N HIS A 49 8.65 -1.00 -10.60
CA HIS A 49 8.30 -2.34 -11.08
C HIS A 49 7.06 -2.94 -10.39
N GLY A 50 6.26 -2.08 -9.74
CA GLY A 50 5.15 -2.52 -8.89
C GLY A 50 5.60 -3.19 -7.58
N VAL A 51 4.64 -3.70 -6.82
CA VAL A 51 4.88 -4.54 -5.63
C VAL A 51 4.27 -5.90 -5.88
N GLN A 52 5.09 -6.85 -6.33
CA GLN A 52 4.66 -8.20 -6.61
C GLN A 52 4.55 -8.97 -5.29
N VAL A 53 3.32 -9.25 -4.87
CA VAL A 53 3.01 -10.00 -3.66
C VAL A 53 2.31 -11.31 -4.03
N MET A 54 2.59 -12.35 -3.25
CA MET A 54 1.86 -13.61 -3.29
C MET A 54 0.87 -13.62 -2.14
N LEU A 55 -0.40 -13.88 -2.46
CA LEU A 55 -1.49 -14.03 -1.50
C LEU A 55 -1.70 -15.50 -1.19
N HIS A 56 -1.68 -15.86 0.07
CA HIS A 56 -2.04 -17.20 0.53
C HIS A 56 -3.34 -17.10 1.34
N PRO A 57 -4.41 -17.80 0.95
CA PRO A 57 -5.62 -17.88 1.77
C PRO A 57 -5.30 -18.33 3.19
N LEU A 58 -6.03 -17.77 4.17
CA LEU A 58 -5.97 -18.23 5.56
C LEU A 58 -6.71 -19.54 5.76
#